data_AF-A0A815G8V8-F1
#
_entry.id   AF-A0A815G8V8-F1
#
_cell.length_a   1.000
_cell.length_b   1.000
_cell.length_c   1.000
_cell.angle_alpha   90.00
_cell.angle_beta   90.00
_cell.angle_gamma   90.00
#
_symmetry.space_group_name_H-M   'P 1'
#
loop_
_entity.id
_entity.type
_entity.pdbx_description
1 polymer ?
#
loop_
_entity_poly.entity_id
_entity_poly.type
_entity_poly.pdbx_seq_one_letter_code
_entity_poly.pdbx_strand_id
1 'polypeptide(L)'
;MVSQAIKGADQPRAQWYWKSNSDPWSTNGNEEWTKYADIESAIIEEAFNQKNKIKLAELDNYSINLNDCIQISKSDPNKQRQIKRVLTSRNESQGLREERFFLPPALSKTFNDDWGKEAYIFLSQTRWNHMPKPPASTDVGAALYQLPKTAQKPKTSAISYSLLTPAKTAA
;
A
#
# COMPACT_ATOMS: atom_id res chain seq x y z
N MET A 1 18.25 0.16 33.79
CA MET A 1 18.68 -0.13 32.40
C MET A 1 17.46 -0.66 31.66
N VAL A 2 16.93 0.11 30.70
CA VAL A 2 15.73 -0.25 29.93
C VAL A 2 16.19 -0.99 28.68
N SER A 3 16.12 -2.32 28.70
CA SER A 3 16.35 -3.14 27.51
C SER A 3 15.15 -2.97 26.58
N GLN A 4 15.27 -2.07 25.60
CA GLN A 4 14.36 -2.03 24.46
C GLN A 4 14.59 -3.32 23.66
N ALA A 5 13.72 -4.31 23.89
CA ALA A 5 13.67 -5.50 23.07
C ALA A 5 13.35 -5.08 21.63
N ILE A 6 14.32 -5.24 20.73
CA ILE A 6 14.09 -5.17 19.28
C ILE A 6 13.16 -6.35 18.97
N LYS A 7 11.85 -6.08 18.95
CA LYS A 7 10.85 -7.00 18.38
C LYS A 7 11.06 -7.05 16.87
N GLY A 8 12.16 -7.67 16.45
CA GLY A 8 12.34 -8.21 15.10
C GLY A 8 11.59 -9.54 14.97
N ALA A 9 10.41 -9.63 15.60
CA ALA A 9 9.55 -10.80 15.46
C ALA A 9 9.04 -10.81 14.03
N ASP A 10 9.25 -11.93 13.36
CA ASP A 10 8.82 -12.23 12.02
C ASP A 10 7.28 -12.08 11.92
N GLN A 11 6.81 -10.87 11.68
CA GLN A 11 5.37 -10.62 11.61
C GLN A 11 4.86 -11.12 10.25
N PRO A 12 3.86 -12.02 10.25
CA PRO A 12 3.32 -12.55 9.01
C PRO A 12 2.75 -11.41 8.16
N ARG A 13 3.12 -11.37 6.88
CA ARG A 13 2.57 -10.40 5.93
C ARG A 13 1.25 -10.95 5.41
N ALA A 14 0.20 -10.15 5.47
CA ALA A 14 -1.06 -10.49 4.83
C ALA A 14 -0.98 -10.24 3.32
N GLN A 15 -1.34 -11.24 2.54
CA GLN A 15 -1.50 -11.15 1.10
C GLN A 15 -2.96 -11.40 0.73
N TRP A 16 -3.51 -10.54 -0.11
CA TRP A 16 -4.88 -10.66 -0.56
C TRP A 16 -4.94 -11.19 -1.99
N TYR A 17 -5.98 -11.98 -2.26
CA TYR A 17 -6.25 -12.59 -3.56
C TYR A 17 -7.72 -12.41 -3.94
N TRP A 18 -8.00 -12.41 -5.24
CA TRP A 18 -9.33 -12.43 -5.82
C TRP A 18 -9.50 -13.61 -6.77
N LYS A 19 -10.73 -14.13 -6.88
CA LYS A 19 -11.05 -15.27 -7.73
C LYS A 19 -11.12 -14.84 -9.20
N SER A 20 -10.17 -15.28 -10.02
CA SER A 20 -9.98 -14.83 -11.39
C SER A 20 -10.75 -15.61 -12.45
N ASN A 21 -11.41 -16.70 -12.06
CA ASN A 21 -12.26 -17.52 -12.93
C ASN A 21 -13.27 -16.65 -13.73
N SER A 22 -13.58 -17.11 -14.95
CA SER A 22 -14.63 -16.51 -15.80
C SER A 22 -16.00 -16.55 -15.12
N ASP A 23 -16.29 -17.64 -14.40
CA ASP A 23 -17.43 -17.74 -13.49
C ASP A 23 -16.93 -17.73 -12.02
N PRO A 24 -17.11 -16.62 -11.29
CA PRO A 24 -16.67 -16.48 -9.90
C PRO A 24 -17.36 -17.43 -8.92
N TRP A 25 -18.55 -17.94 -9.24
CA TRP A 25 -19.36 -18.76 -8.31
C TRP A 25 -19.39 -20.23 -8.65
N SER A 26 -18.83 -20.63 -9.79
CA SER A 26 -18.70 -22.04 -10.14
C SER A 26 -17.89 -22.78 -9.08
N THR A 27 -18.44 -23.92 -8.63
CA THR A 27 -17.83 -24.86 -7.68
C THR A 27 -17.13 -26.01 -8.41
N ASN A 28 -17.37 -26.18 -9.72
CA ASN A 28 -16.97 -27.36 -10.48
C ASN A 28 -15.70 -27.17 -11.32
N GLY A 29 -14.82 -26.23 -10.94
CA GLY A 29 -13.60 -25.91 -11.70
C GLY A 29 -12.40 -25.67 -10.81
N ASN A 30 -11.20 -25.71 -11.41
CA ASN A 30 -9.97 -25.32 -10.74
C ASN A 30 -10.10 -23.85 -10.30
N GLU A 31 -9.99 -23.60 -9.00
CA GLU A 31 -10.05 -22.25 -8.47
C GLU A 31 -8.75 -21.50 -8.79
N GLU A 32 -8.85 -20.50 -9.65
CA GLU A 32 -7.75 -19.61 -9.96
C GLU A 32 -7.86 -18.37 -9.08
N TRP A 33 -6.81 -18.14 -8.30
CA TRP A 33 -6.71 -17.02 -7.38
C TRP A 33 -5.56 -16.12 -7.83
N THR A 34 -5.89 -14.88 -8.16
CA THR A 34 -4.91 -13.88 -8.57
C THR A 34 -4.61 -12.94 -7.40
N LYS A 35 -3.33 -12.63 -7.20
CA LYS A 35 -2.89 -11.72 -6.13
C LYS A 35 -3.27 -10.28 -6.46
N TYR A 36 -3.67 -9.52 -5.45
CA TYR A 36 -3.72 -8.06 -5.54
C TYR A 36 -2.31 -7.48 -5.60
N ALA A 37 -2.17 -6.26 -6.16
CA ALA A 37 -0.91 -5.55 -6.09
C ALA A 37 -0.53 -5.24 -4.63
N ASP A 38 0.75 -5.00 -4.36
CA ASP A 38 1.25 -4.74 -3.01
C ASP A 38 0.55 -3.54 -2.34
N ILE A 39 0.30 -2.48 -3.12
CA ILE A 39 -0.37 -1.27 -2.64
C ILE A 39 -1.86 -1.52 -2.36
N GLU A 40 -2.56 -2.22 -3.25
CA GLU A 40 -3.97 -2.58 -3.07
C GLU A 40 -4.14 -3.50 -1.86
N SER A 41 -3.25 -4.49 -1.72
CA SER A 41 -3.22 -5.41 -0.58
C SER A 41 -3.02 -4.66 0.73
N ALA A 42 -2.16 -3.64 0.76
CA ALA A 42 -1.95 -2.80 1.94
C ALA A 42 -3.20 -1.99 2.30
N ILE A 43 -3.90 -1.42 1.32
CA ILE A 43 -5.15 -0.68 1.51
C ILE A 43 -6.24 -1.60 2.07
N ILE A 44 -6.41 -2.79 1.48
CA ILE A 44 -7.40 -3.77 1.95
C ILE A 44 -7.08 -4.22 3.37
N GLU A 45 -5.80 -4.49 3.67
CA GLU A 45 -5.36 -4.91 5.00
C GLU A 45 -5.54 -3.81 6.05
N GLU A 46 -5.26 -2.55 5.73
CA GLU A 46 -5.53 -1.42 6.62
C GLU A 46 -7.02 -1.30 6.95
N ALA A 47 -7.87 -1.37 5.93
CA ALA A 47 -9.33 -1.36 6.11
C ALA A 47 -9.81 -2.57 6.91
N PHE A 48 -9.22 -3.75 6.69
CA PHE A 48 -9.53 -4.97 7.46
C PHE A 48 -9.14 -4.85 8.93
N ASN A 49 -7.98 -4.26 9.24
CA ASN A 49 -7.58 -3.99 10.62
C ASN A 49 -8.49 -2.96 11.31
N GLN A 50 -9.17 -2.13 10.52
CA GLN A 50 -10.16 -1.16 10.97
C GLN A 50 -11.61 -1.64 10.75
N LYS A 51 -11.87 -2.94 10.55
CA LYS A 51 -13.18 -3.47 10.10
C LYS A 51 -14.37 -3.12 11.01
N ASN A 52 -14.12 -2.83 12.29
CA ASN A 52 -15.14 -2.31 13.21
C ASN A 52 -15.66 -0.90 12.84
N LYS A 53 -14.91 -0.17 12.01
CA LYS A 53 -15.20 1.20 11.53
C LYS A 53 -15.42 1.25 10.03
N ILE A 54 -14.66 0.47 9.27
CA ILE A 54 -14.66 0.49 7.80
C ILE A 54 -15.13 -0.87 7.29
N LYS A 55 -16.32 -0.91 6.68
CA LYS A 55 -16.89 -2.14 6.10
C LYS A 55 -16.55 -2.30 4.62
N LEU A 56 -16.27 -1.19 3.94
CA LEU A 56 -16.01 -1.10 2.51
C LEU A 56 -14.64 -0.47 2.29
N ALA A 57 -13.72 -1.18 1.65
CA ALA A 57 -12.46 -0.60 1.19
C ALA A 57 -12.61 -0.13 -0.26
N GLU A 58 -12.25 1.11 -0.55
CA GLU A 58 -12.30 1.65 -1.90
C GLU A 58 -10.96 1.49 -2.62
N LEU A 59 -11.00 0.88 -3.80
CA LEU A 59 -9.91 0.83 -4.77
C LEU A 59 -10.30 1.66 -6.00
N ASP A 60 -9.39 1.82 -6.95
CA ASP A 60 -9.62 2.66 -8.13
C ASP A 60 -10.82 2.19 -8.96
N ASN A 61 -10.84 0.91 -9.34
CA ASN A 61 -11.86 0.33 -10.23
C ASN A 61 -12.91 -0.53 -9.51
N TYR A 62 -12.69 -0.80 -8.22
CA TYR A 62 -13.49 -1.77 -7.46
C TYR A 62 -13.72 -1.26 -6.03
N SER A 63 -14.75 -1.77 -5.38
CA SER A 63 -14.95 -1.65 -3.95
C SER A 63 -14.95 -3.04 -3.31
N ILE A 64 -14.37 -3.16 -2.13
CA ILE A 64 -14.25 -4.42 -1.41
C ILE A 64 -15.16 -4.38 -0.20
N ASN A 65 -16.18 -5.23 -0.19
CA ASN A 65 -16.96 -5.50 1.01
C ASN A 65 -16.23 -6.53 1.87
N LEU A 66 -15.66 -6.07 2.98
CA LEU A 66 -14.85 -6.89 3.87
C LEU A 66 -15.68 -7.83 4.75
N ASN A 67 -16.99 -7.59 4.90
CA ASN A 67 -17.86 -8.47 5.68
C ASN A 67 -18.15 -9.76 4.91
N ASP A 68 -18.49 -9.60 3.64
CA ASP A 68 -18.85 -10.71 2.77
C ASP A 68 -17.63 -11.27 2.02
N CYS A 69 -16.47 -10.60 2.13
CA CYS A 69 -15.26 -10.90 1.37
C CYS A 69 -15.52 -10.94 -0.14
N ILE A 70 -16.17 -9.88 -0.64
CA ILE A 70 -16.55 -9.73 -2.04
C ILE A 70 -15.97 -8.43 -2.60
N GLN A 71 -15.36 -8.53 -3.77
CA GLN A 71 -15.01 -7.42 -4.64
C GLN A 71 -16.20 -7.11 -5.55
N ILE A 72 -16.54 -5.83 -5.69
CA ILE A 72 -17.64 -5.33 -6.51
C ILE A 72 -17.04 -4.33 -7.52
N SER A 73 -17.32 -4.50 -8.81
CA SER A 73 -16.87 -3.54 -9.82
C SER A 73 -17.64 -2.22 -9.71
N LYS A 74 -16.92 -1.10 -9.75
CA LYS A 74 -17.54 0.24 -9.79
C LYS A 74 -18.26 0.49 -11.11
N SER A 75 -17.78 -0.10 -12.20
CA SER A 75 -18.37 0.02 -13.53
C SER A 75 -19.64 -0.83 -13.68
N ASP A 76 -19.69 -2.00 -13.05
CA ASP A 76 -20.80 -2.95 -13.14
C ASP A 76 -21.03 -3.65 -11.79
N PRO A 77 -22.03 -3.22 -11.00
CA PRO A 77 -22.31 -3.77 -9.66
C PRO A 77 -22.69 -5.26 -9.65
N ASN A 78 -23.10 -5.81 -10.80
CA ASN A 78 -23.42 -7.23 -10.93
C ASN A 78 -22.15 -8.08 -11.07
N LYS A 79 -21.02 -7.48 -11.49
CA LYS A 79 -19.73 -8.14 -11.55
C LYS A 79 -19.08 -8.13 -10.19
N GLN A 80 -19.28 -9.24 -9.50
CA GLN A 80 -18.75 -9.49 -8.17
C GLN A 80 -17.77 -10.66 -8.19
N ARG A 81 -16.78 -10.65 -7.29
CA ARG A 81 -15.79 -11.72 -7.18
C ARG A 81 -15.47 -11.98 -5.73
N GLN A 82 -15.24 -13.24 -5.38
CA GLN A 82 -14.79 -13.60 -4.03
C GLN A 82 -13.33 -13.16 -3.83
N ILE A 83 -13.02 -12.75 -2.61
CA ILE A 83 -11.66 -12.44 -2.17
C ILE A 83 -11.26 -13.29 -0.97
N LYS A 84 -9.96 -13.52 -0.80
CA LYS A 84 -9.43 -14.22 0.37
C LYS A 84 -8.15 -13.56 0.87
N ARG A 85 -7.96 -13.66 2.18
CA ARG A 85 -6.75 -13.23 2.90
C ARG A 85 -5.90 -14.45 3.22
N VAL A 86 -4.62 -14.40 2.90
CA VAL A 86 -3.64 -15.43 3.23
C VAL A 86 -2.51 -14.79 4.03
N LEU A 87 -2.20 -15.35 5.19
CA LEU A 87 -1.02 -14.94 5.96
C LEU A 87 0.19 -15.70 5.42
N THR A 88 1.13 -14.97 4.83
CA THR A 88 2.39 -15.52 4.35
C THR A 88 3.50 -15.31 5.37
N SER A 89 4.33 -16.33 5.58
CA SER A 89 5.58 -16.16 6.32
C SER A 89 6.51 -15.26 5.52
N ARG A 90 7.34 -14.46 6.20
CA ARG A 90 8.28 -13.55 5.52
C ARG A 90 9.31 -14.33 4.68
N ASN A 91 9.62 -15.55 5.11
CA ASN A 91 10.60 -16.41 4.45
C ASN A 91 10.13 -16.94 3.08
N GLU A 92 8.82 -17.03 2.85
CA GLU A 92 8.26 -17.52 1.58
C GLU A 92 8.00 -16.41 0.55
N SER A 93 7.88 -15.16 0.99
CA SER A 93 7.44 -14.04 0.15
C SER A 93 8.59 -13.21 -0.45
N GLN A 94 9.84 -13.48 -0.07
CA GLN A 94 11.00 -12.86 -0.69
C GLN A 94 11.56 -13.72 -1.81
N GLY A 95 10.91 -13.64 -2.97
CA GLY A 95 11.65 -13.63 -4.22
C GLY A 95 12.56 -12.39 -4.19
N LEU A 96 13.72 -12.52 -3.54
CA LEU A 96 14.84 -11.62 -3.81
C LEU A 96 14.96 -11.57 -5.33
N ARG A 97 15.07 -10.36 -5.90
CA ARG A 97 15.33 -10.21 -7.32
C ARG A 97 16.71 -10.81 -7.58
N GLU A 98 16.76 -12.12 -7.84
CA GLU A 98 17.99 -12.91 -8.02
C GLU A 98 18.92 -12.25 -9.04
N GLU A 99 18.30 -11.54 -9.97
CA GLU A 99 18.90 -10.77 -11.05
C GLU A 99 19.76 -9.59 -10.57
N ARG A 100 19.61 -9.15 -9.33
CA ARG A 100 20.49 -8.14 -8.70
C ARG A 100 21.66 -8.77 -7.95
N PHE A 101 21.65 -10.09 -7.77
CA PHE A 101 22.70 -10.85 -7.10
C PHE A 101 23.55 -11.67 -8.07
N PHE A 102 23.47 -11.40 -9.39
CA PHE A 102 24.49 -11.93 -10.29
C PHE A 102 25.86 -11.50 -9.79
N LEU A 103 26.71 -12.50 -9.52
CA LEU A 103 28.12 -12.27 -9.29
C LEU A 103 28.63 -11.39 -10.44
N PRO A 104 29.39 -10.32 -10.16
CA PRO A 104 30.00 -9.56 -11.23
C PRO A 104 30.72 -10.57 -12.14
N PRO A 105 30.57 -10.46 -13.48
CA PRO A 105 31.22 -11.37 -14.40
C PRO A 105 32.69 -11.46 -14.01
N ALA A 106 33.19 -12.69 -13.84
CA ALA A 106 34.55 -12.93 -13.37
C ALA A 106 35.50 -12.07 -14.20
N LEU A 107 36.21 -11.15 -13.53
CA LEU A 107 37.24 -10.31 -14.14
C LEU A 107 38.41 -11.21 -14.54
N SER A 108 38.26 -11.94 -15.65
CA SER A 108 39.34 -12.71 -16.29
C SER A 108 40.29 -11.81 -17.08
N LYS A 109 39.99 -10.50 -17.16
CA LYS A 109 40.96 -9.49 -17.54
C LYS A 109 41.53 -8.88 -16.26
N THR A 110 42.81 -9.13 -16.02
CA THR A 110 43.62 -8.30 -15.14
C THR A 110 43.32 -6.85 -15.46
N PHE A 111 43.05 -6.08 -14.41
CA PHE A 111 42.81 -4.65 -14.45
C PHE A 111 44.12 -3.95 -14.86
N ASN A 112 44.54 -4.13 -16.11
CA ASN A 112 45.71 -3.47 -16.67
C ASN A 112 45.32 -2.02 -16.96
N ASP A 113 45.64 -1.15 -16.00
CA ASP A 113 46.16 0.23 -16.05
C ASP A 113 45.71 1.27 -17.11
N ASP A 114 44.91 0.95 -18.13
CA ASP A 114 44.55 1.91 -19.19
C ASP A 114 43.29 2.74 -18.89
N TRP A 115 42.47 2.34 -17.90
CA TRP A 115 41.27 3.11 -17.52
C TRP A 115 41.52 4.21 -16.47
N GLY A 116 42.77 4.33 -15.97
CA GLY A 116 43.14 5.31 -14.95
C GLY A 116 43.22 6.76 -15.42
N LYS A 117 43.12 7.04 -16.73
CA LYS A 117 43.28 8.41 -17.26
C LYS A 117 42.03 9.02 -17.89
N GLU A 118 41.08 8.23 -18.40
CA GLU A 118 39.89 8.77 -19.08
C GLU A 118 38.66 8.92 -18.16
N ALA A 119 38.55 8.12 -17.09
CA ALA A 119 37.39 8.19 -16.19
C ALA A 119 37.35 9.45 -15.30
N TYR A 120 38.44 10.22 -15.22
CA TYR A 120 38.50 11.46 -14.44
C TYR A 120 37.94 12.69 -15.20
N ILE A 121 37.75 12.60 -16.52
CA ILE A 121 37.22 13.72 -17.31
C ILE A 121 35.68 13.74 -17.30
N PHE A 122 35.03 12.57 -17.20
CA PHE A 122 33.56 12.52 -17.33
C PHE A 122 32.78 13.04 -16.11
N LEU A 123 33.34 12.93 -14.89
CA LEU A 123 32.69 13.42 -13.66
C LEU A 123 32.93 14.92 -13.38
N SER A 124 33.83 15.58 -14.11
CA SER A 124 34.10 17.02 -13.94
C SER A 124 33.38 17.91 -14.97
N GLN A 125 32.82 17.35 -16.05
CA GLN A 125 32.26 18.14 -17.16
C GLN A 125 30.73 18.24 -17.24
N THR A 126 29.96 17.58 -16.38
CA THR A 126 28.49 17.68 -16.37
C THR A 126 27.88 18.47 -15.20
N ARG A 127 28.68 19.11 -14.35
CA ARG A 127 28.14 19.75 -13.12
C ARG A 127 27.81 21.25 -13.20
N TRP A 128 27.93 21.95 -14.34
CA TRP A 128 27.75 23.42 -14.34
C TRP A 128 26.99 24.09 -15.50
N ASN A 129 26.43 23.36 -16.49
CA ASN A 129 25.77 24.00 -17.64
C ASN A 129 24.23 23.96 -17.65
N HIS A 130 23.58 23.30 -16.68
CA HIS A 130 22.11 23.22 -16.62
C HIS A 130 21.52 23.49 -15.23
N MET A 131 22.13 24.39 -14.45
CA MET A 131 21.35 25.02 -13.38
C MET A 131 20.52 26.16 -13.98
N PRO A 132 19.19 26.16 -13.84
CA PRO A 132 18.40 27.33 -14.14
C PRO A 132 18.92 28.49 -13.28
N LYS A 133 19.27 29.59 -13.94
CA LYS A 133 19.68 30.83 -13.29
C LYS A 133 18.63 31.18 -12.22
N PRO A 134 19.00 31.37 -10.95
CA PRO A 134 18.02 31.79 -9.95
C PRO A 134 17.36 33.07 -10.44
N PRO A 135 16.03 33.19 -10.36
CA PRO A 135 15.35 34.42 -10.75
C PRO A 135 15.94 35.56 -9.94
N ALA A 136 16.23 36.67 -10.63
CA ALA A 136 16.78 37.86 -10.00
C ALA A 136 15.90 38.23 -8.80
N SER A 137 16.57 38.42 -7.65
CA SER A 137 16.02 38.89 -6.39
C SER A 137 14.99 39.99 -6.64
N THR A 138 13.73 39.60 -6.72
CA THR A 138 12.62 40.53 -6.66
C THR A 138 12.40 40.77 -5.18
N ASP A 139 12.60 42.01 -4.78
CA ASP A 139 12.35 42.54 -3.46
C ASP A 139 10.85 42.39 -3.17
N VAL A 140 10.44 41.22 -2.67
CA VAL A 140 9.05 40.95 -2.28
C VAL A 140 8.94 41.31 -0.81
N GLY A 141 8.38 42.50 -0.58
CA GLY A 141 8.08 43.02 0.74
C GLY A 141 7.38 41.99 1.64
N ALA A 142 7.69 42.10 2.93
CA ALA A 142 7.18 41.28 4.02
C ALA A 142 5.65 41.16 4.00
N ALA A 143 5.13 40.10 3.38
CA ALA A 143 3.76 39.67 3.58
C ALA A 143 3.71 38.85 4.87
N LEU A 144 3.19 39.49 5.93
CA LEU A 144 2.79 38.84 7.18
C LEU A 144 1.88 37.65 6.85
N TYR A 145 2.37 36.43 7.06
CA TYR A 145 1.52 35.25 7.12
C TYR A 145 0.69 35.33 8.41
N GLN A 146 -0.55 35.79 8.29
CA GLN A 146 -1.54 35.59 9.34
C GLN A 146 -2.00 34.13 9.33
N LEU A 147 -1.66 33.41 10.39
CA LEU A 147 -2.18 32.09 10.71
C LEU A 147 -3.71 32.12 10.75
N PRO A 148 -4.42 31.23 10.03
CA PRO A 148 -5.86 31.07 10.21
C PRO A 148 -6.13 30.45 11.59
N LYS A 149 -6.64 31.28 12.51
CA LYS A 149 -7.36 30.82 13.70
C LYS A 149 -8.71 30.30 13.24
N THR A 150 -8.99 29.02 13.46
CA THR A 150 -10.00 28.54 14.43
C THR A 150 -10.31 27.07 14.17
N ALA A 151 -10.03 26.24 15.19
CA ALA A 151 -10.57 24.89 15.30
C ALA A 151 -12.05 24.97 15.69
N GLN A 152 -12.95 24.53 14.81
CA GLN A 152 -14.34 24.26 15.19
C GLN A 152 -14.43 22.86 15.79
N LYS A 153 -14.81 22.79 17.07
CA LYS A 153 -15.14 21.54 17.77
C LYS A 153 -16.35 20.87 17.09
N PRO A 154 -16.31 19.57 16.79
CA PRO A 154 -17.50 18.85 16.36
C PRO A 154 -18.51 18.78 17.52
N LYS A 155 -19.76 19.14 17.23
CA LYS A 155 -20.91 18.99 18.13
C LYS A 155 -21.22 17.50 18.28
N THR A 156 -21.10 16.99 19.50
CA THR A 156 -21.52 15.64 19.88
C THR A 156 -23.05 15.61 19.94
N SER A 157 -23.68 15.04 18.92
CA SER A 157 -25.11 14.69 18.97
C SER A 157 -25.29 13.38 19.73
N ALA A 158 -25.99 13.44 20.86
CA ALA A 158 -26.36 12.29 21.67
C ALA A 158 -27.36 11.40 20.92
N ILE A 159 -27.01 10.14 20.73
CA ILE A 159 -27.90 9.10 20.17
C ILE A 159 -28.68 8.50 21.34
N SER A 160 -29.98 8.75 21.38
CA SER A 160 -30.90 8.11 22.32
C SER A 160 -31.30 6.73 21.79
N TYR A 161 -30.99 5.67 22.54
CA TYR A 161 -31.46 4.32 22.26
C TYR A 161 -32.81 4.07 22.94
N SER A 162 -33.84 3.77 22.15
CA SER A 162 -35.11 3.25 22.65
C SER A 162 -34.98 1.73 22.85
N LEU A 163 -35.18 1.28 24.09
CA LEU A 163 -35.19 -0.13 24.46
C LEU A 163 -36.48 -0.78 23.93
N LEU A 164 -36.35 -1.74 23.00
CA LEU A 164 -37.45 -2.64 22.62
C LEU A 164 -37.63 -3.69 23.73
N THR A 165 -38.82 -3.72 24.32
CA THR A 165 -39.27 -4.77 25.23
C THR A 165 -39.73 -6.01 24.45
N PRO A 166 -39.38 -7.24 24.88
CA PRO A 166 -39.86 -8.46 24.24
C PRO A 166 -41.34 -8.74 24.57
N ALA A 167 -42.10 -9.10 23.54
CA ALA A 167 -43.47 -9.56 23.65
C ALA A 167 -43.51 -10.96 24.29
N LYS A 168 -44.33 -11.06 25.33
CA LYS A 168 -44.63 -12.27 26.10
C LYS A 168 -45.68 -13.08 25.33
N THR A 169 -45.28 -14.15 24.66
CA THR A 169 -46.21 -15.14 24.09
C THR A 169 -46.72 -16.03 25.22
N ALA A 170 -48.03 -15.98 25.46
CA ALA A 170 -48.75 -16.88 26.36
C ALA A 170 -49.06 -18.20 25.64
N ALA A 171 -49.21 -19.24 26.48
CA ALA A 171 -49.39 -20.66 26.17
C ALA A 171 -50.64 -20.98 25.33
#